data_AF-A0A2E7SGC5-F1
#
_entry.id   AF-A0A2E7SGC5-F1
#
_cell.length_a   1.000
_cell.length_b   1.000
_cell.length_c   1.000
_cell.angle_alpha   90.00
_cell.angle_beta   90.00
_cell.angle_gamma   90.00
#
_symmetry.space_group_name_H-M   'P 1'
#
loop_
_entity.id
_entity.type
_entity.pdbx_description
1 polymer ?
#
loop_
_entity_poly.entity_id
_entity_poly.type
_entity_poly.pdbx_seq_one_letter_code
_entity_poly.pdbx_strand_id
1 'polypeptide(L)'
;MSSRETMHNYINNLIGQENITSETIKNEALFLQETLENLRINGAISNDAYLDAGSIEGGLSVIANMIELGIPSDEVQELLRQLLARAGRIDEAHPTLGPAVAASRQ
;
A
#
# COMPACT_ATOMS: atom_id res chain seq x y z
N MET A 1 -16.65 5.54 -16.80
CA MET A 1 -15.18 5.47 -16.77
C MET A 1 -14.82 4.56 -15.62
N SER A 2 -14.28 3.36 -15.89
CA SER A 2 -13.80 2.50 -14.82
C SER A 2 -12.70 3.26 -14.10
N SER A 3 -12.85 3.54 -12.80
CA SER A 3 -11.76 4.13 -12.01
C SER A 3 -10.55 3.24 -12.21
N ARG A 4 -9.45 3.77 -12.78
CA ARG A 4 -8.21 2.99 -12.92
C ARG A 4 -7.78 2.55 -11.53
N GLU A 5 -7.61 1.26 -11.34
CA GLU A 5 -7.00 0.70 -10.15
C GLU A 5 -5.54 1.16 -10.11
N THR A 6 -5.16 1.79 -9.01
CA THR A 6 -3.86 2.43 -8.79
C THR A 6 -3.42 2.15 -7.36
N MET A 7 -2.12 2.16 -7.10
CA MET A 7 -1.58 2.07 -5.74
C MET A 7 -2.04 3.27 -4.90
N HIS A 8 -2.16 4.45 -5.51
CA HIS A 8 -2.71 5.64 -4.86
C HIS A 8 -4.16 5.39 -4.39
N ASN A 9 -5.04 4.89 -5.26
CA ASN A 9 -6.42 4.59 -4.86
C ASN A 9 -6.50 3.49 -3.81
N TYR A 10 -5.63 2.48 -3.90
CA TYR A 10 -5.50 1.44 -2.88
C TYR A 10 -5.21 2.03 -1.50
N ILE A 11 -4.17 2.87 -1.39
CA ILE A 11 -3.81 3.52 -0.12
C ILE A 11 -4.88 4.53 0.32
N ASN A 12 -5.47 5.28 -0.61
CA ASN A 12 -6.54 6.23 -0.29
C ASN A 12 -7.77 5.53 0.29
N ASN A 13 -8.16 4.38 -0.25
CA ASN A 13 -9.28 3.59 0.25
C ASN A 13 -9.01 3.02 1.64
N LEU A 14 -7.76 2.59 1.91
CA LEU A 14 -7.35 2.16 3.25
C LEU A 14 -7.43 3.30 4.26
N ILE A 15 -6.94 4.49 3.90
CA ILE A 15 -6.94 5.69 4.77
C ILE A 15 -8.36 6.21 5.02
N GLY A 16 -9.27 6.05 4.05
CA GLY A 16 -10.66 6.50 4.16
C GLY A 16 -11.55 5.67 5.09
N GLN A 17 -11.04 4.58 5.69
CA GLN A 17 -11.82 3.75 6.62
C GLN A 17 -12.00 4.47 7.96
N GLU A 18 -13.24 4.51 8.48
CA GLU A 18 -13.58 5.27 9.70
C GLU A 18 -12.84 4.80 10.96
N ASN A 19 -12.38 3.55 11.02
CA ASN A 19 -11.70 2.97 12.18
C ASN A 19 -10.45 2.18 11.77
N ILE A 20 -9.40 2.88 11.33
CA ILE A 20 -8.11 2.25 11.07
C ILE A 20 -7.51 1.78 12.40
N THR A 21 -7.27 0.48 12.50
CA THR A 21 -6.58 -0.14 13.64
C THR A 21 -5.19 -0.61 13.22
N SER A 22 -4.31 -0.85 14.19
CA SER A 22 -3.00 -1.46 13.93
C SER A 22 -3.15 -2.82 13.25
N GLU A 23 -4.13 -3.63 13.67
CA GLU A 23 -4.43 -4.93 13.08
C GLU A 23 -4.83 -4.81 11.60
N THR A 24 -5.72 -3.86 11.27
CA THR A 24 -6.12 -3.60 9.88
C THR A 24 -4.93 -3.26 9.00
N ILE A 25 -4.03 -2.37 9.46
CA ILE A 25 -2.84 -1.98 8.69
C ILE A 25 -1.83 -3.13 8.58
N LYS A 26 -1.65 -3.95 9.64
CA LYS A 26 -0.78 -5.14 9.60
C LYS A 26 -1.27 -6.14 8.56
N ASN A 27 -2.56 -6.44 8.54
CA ASN A 27 -3.15 -7.34 7.56
C ASN A 27 -2.98 -6.83 6.13
N GLU A 28 -3.10 -5.52 5.93
CA GLU A 28 -2.90 -4.91 4.63
C GLU A 28 -1.43 -4.94 4.17
N ALA A 29 -0.48 -4.75 5.10
CA ALA A 29 0.95 -4.90 4.82
C ALA A 29 1.29 -6.34 4.43
N LEU A 30 0.76 -7.33 5.16
CA LEU A 30 0.95 -8.76 4.86
C LEU A 30 0.37 -9.14 3.49
N PHE A 31 -0.88 -8.73 3.22
CA PHE A 31 -1.48 -8.93 1.90
C PHE A 31 -0.60 -8.36 0.79
N LEU A 32 -0.12 -7.13 0.97
CA LEU A 32 0.69 -6.47 -0.04
C LEU A 32 2.03 -7.18 -0.23
N GLN A 33 2.68 -7.60 0.85
CA GLN A 33 3.91 -8.38 0.82
C GLN A 33 3.75 -9.67 0.01
N GLU A 34 2.75 -10.49 0.34
CA GLU A 34 2.48 -11.76 -0.33
C GLU A 34 2.11 -11.55 -1.81
N THR A 35 1.29 -10.54 -2.09
CA THR A 35 0.85 -10.19 -3.44
C THR A 35 2.01 -9.75 -4.31
N LEU A 36 2.84 -8.82 -3.83
CA LEU A 36 3.98 -8.32 -4.57
C LEU A 36 4.99 -9.43 -4.87
N GLU A 37 5.24 -10.31 -3.91
CA GLU A 37 6.15 -11.44 -4.11
C GLU A 37 5.61 -12.41 -5.17
N ASN A 38 4.32 -12.77 -5.11
CA ASN A 38 3.69 -13.64 -6.09
C ASN A 38 3.69 -13.03 -7.50
N LEU A 39 3.34 -11.75 -7.63
CA LEU A 39 3.36 -11.02 -8.90
C LEU A 39 4.76 -10.89 -9.48
N ARG A 40 5.79 -10.79 -8.64
CA ARG A 40 7.19 -10.77 -9.07
C ARG A 40 7.61 -12.15 -9.58
N ILE A 41 7.32 -13.21 -8.82
CA ILE A 41 7.67 -14.60 -9.17
C ILE A 41 7.03 -15.02 -10.49
N ASN A 42 5.76 -14.65 -10.72
CA ASN A 42 5.04 -15.01 -11.94
C ASN A 42 5.31 -14.06 -13.13
N GLY A 43 6.11 -13.01 -12.93
CA GLY A 43 6.51 -12.05 -13.96
C GLY A 43 5.44 -11.01 -14.31
N ALA A 44 4.35 -10.89 -13.55
CA ALA A 44 3.32 -9.87 -13.74
C ALA A 44 3.82 -8.46 -13.39
N ILE A 45 4.80 -8.33 -12.49
CA ILE A 45 5.51 -7.08 -12.21
C ILE A 45 7.01 -7.25 -12.37
N SER A 46 7.71 -6.16 -12.70
CA SER A 46 9.17 -6.14 -12.76
C SER A 46 9.78 -6.18 -11.36
N ASN A 47 11.05 -6.56 -11.28
CA ASN A 47 11.81 -6.47 -10.04
C ASN A 47 11.88 -5.03 -9.52
N ASP A 48 12.00 -4.04 -10.41
CA ASP A 48 12.02 -2.61 -10.03
C ASP A 48 10.67 -2.17 -9.44
N ALA A 49 9.56 -2.60 -10.03
CA ALA A 49 8.22 -2.35 -9.50
C ALA A 49 8.04 -2.99 -8.11
N TYR A 50 8.56 -4.20 -7.91
CA TYR A 50 8.56 -4.85 -6.59
C TYR A 50 9.36 -4.07 -5.55
N LEU A 51 10.58 -3.63 -5.89
CA LEU A 51 11.44 -2.87 -4.97
C LEU A 51 10.82 -1.53 -4.59
N ASP A 52 10.25 -0.81 -5.57
CA ASP A 52 9.57 0.45 -5.32
C ASP A 52 8.30 0.25 -4.48
N ALA A 53 7.51 -0.78 -4.79
CA ALA A 53 6.30 -1.12 -4.04
C ALA A 53 6.58 -1.61 -2.61
N GLY A 54 7.72 -2.25 -2.36
CA GLY A 54 8.16 -2.64 -1.01
C GLY A 54 8.27 -1.44 -0.05
N SER A 55 8.50 -0.24 -0.57
CA SER A 55 8.48 0.98 0.24
C SER A 55 7.09 1.39 0.74
N ILE A 56 6.01 0.89 0.10
CA ILE A 56 4.64 1.05 0.58
C ILE A 56 4.37 0.05 1.70
N GLU A 57 4.70 -1.23 1.48
CA GLU A 57 4.56 -2.31 2.46
C GLU A 57 5.29 -1.99 3.77
N GLY A 58 6.57 -1.63 3.69
CA GLY A 58 7.33 -1.22 4.87
C GLY A 58 6.77 0.04 5.55
N GLY A 59 6.18 0.95 4.78
CA GLY A 59 5.49 2.13 5.31
C GLY A 59 4.25 1.77 6.12
N LEU A 60 3.42 0.84 5.63
CA LEU A 60 2.26 0.32 6.36
C LEU A 60 2.71 -0.39 7.64
N SER A 61 3.75 -1.21 7.59
CA SER A 61 4.31 -1.90 8.76
C SER A 61 4.76 -0.91 9.86
N VAL A 62 5.38 0.22 9.50
CA VAL A 62 5.75 1.27 10.46
C VAL A 62 4.50 1.92 11.08
N ILE A 63 3.52 2.28 10.26
CA ILE A 63 2.28 2.92 10.71
C ILE A 63 1.51 2.01 11.68
N ALA A 64 1.40 0.72 11.37
CA ALA A 64 0.81 -0.28 12.24
C ALA A 64 1.44 -0.29 13.64
N ASN A 65 2.78 -0.29 13.69
CA ASN A 65 3.52 -0.28 14.96
C ASN A 65 3.30 1.01 15.73
N MET A 66 3.21 2.16 15.05
CA MET A 66 2.94 3.45 15.71
C MET A 66 1.54 3.49 16.35
N ILE A 67 0.53 2.97 15.65
CA ILE A 67 -0.82 2.84 16.21
C ILE A 67 -0.80 1.93 17.46
N GLU A 68 -0.08 0.81 17.40
CA GLU A 68 0.05 -0.13 18.52
C GLU A 68 0.77 0.46 19.73
N LEU A 69 1.76 1.33 19.49
CA LEU A 69 2.47 2.07 20.53
C LEU A 69 1.69 3.26 21.09
N GLY A 70 0.49 3.55 20.57
CA GLY A 70 -0.35 4.66 21.01
C GLY A 70 0.18 6.03 20.60
N ILE A 71 0.94 6.10 19.50
CA ILE A 71 1.39 7.38 18.93
C ILE A 71 0.17 8.24 18.55
N PRO A 72 0.23 9.57 18.75
CA PRO A 72 -0.85 10.49 18.37
C PRO A 72 -1.35 10.30 16.92
N SER A 73 -2.66 10.44 16.75
CA SER A 73 -3.31 10.18 15.47
C SER A 73 -2.89 11.17 14.37
N ASP A 74 -2.53 12.41 14.72
CA ASP A 74 -2.01 13.41 13.78
C ASP A 74 -0.67 13.00 13.15
N GLU A 75 0.25 12.42 13.94
CA GLU A 75 1.51 11.87 13.42
C GLU A 75 1.27 10.68 12.48
N VAL A 76 0.36 9.79 12.87
CA VAL A 76 -0.06 8.65 12.04
C VAL A 76 -0.67 9.13 10.71
N GLN A 77 -1.52 10.15 10.77
CA GLN A 77 -2.16 10.74 9.58
C GLN A 77 -1.13 11.41 8.65
N GLU A 78 -0.10 12.06 9.19
CA GLU A 78 0.96 12.65 8.38
C GLU A 78 1.76 11.58 7.62
N LEU A 79 2.09 10.46 8.27
CA LEU A 79 2.74 9.34 7.59
C LEU A 79 1.86 8.69 6.53
N LEU A 80 0.57 8.54 6.80
CA LEU A 80 -0.39 8.03 5.80
C LEU A 80 -0.44 8.94 4.56
N ARG A 81 -0.39 10.27 4.72
CA ARG A 81 -0.32 11.22 3.59
C ARG A 81 0.98 11.08 2.80
N GLN A 82 2.11 10.91 3.48
CA GLN A 82 3.41 10.70 2.82
C GLN A 82 3.42 9.40 2.03
N LEU A 83 2.81 8.33 2.58
CA LEU A 83 2.65 7.05 1.93
C LEU A 83 1.76 7.17 0.68
N LEU A 84 0.66 7.90 0.79
CA LEU A 84 -0.24 8.18 -0.34
C LEU A 84 0.48 8.93 -1.47
N ALA A 85 1.24 9.98 -1.14
CA ALA A 85 2.03 10.72 -2.12
C ALA A 85 3.11 9.84 -2.79
N ARG A 86 3.68 8.88 -2.04
CA ARG A 86 4.62 7.90 -2.60
C ARG A 86 3.93 6.94 -3.55
N ALA A 87 2.74 6.45 -3.20
CA ALA A 87 1.95 5.58 -4.06
C ALA A 87 1.64 6.23 -5.41
N GLY A 88 1.32 7.53 -5.43
CA GLY A 88 1.13 8.28 -6.68
C GLY A 88 2.38 8.32 -7.58
N ARG A 89 3.57 8.49 -7.01
CA ARG A 89 4.83 8.43 -7.79
C ARG A 89 5.12 7.04 -8.33
N ILE A 90 4.78 6.01 -7.55
CA ILE A 90 4.91 4.61 -7.98
C ILE A 90 3.94 4.31 -9.13
N ASP A 91 2.73 4.85 -9.11
CA ASP A 91 1.79 4.70 -10.22
C ASP A 91 2.29 5.35 -11.52
N GLU A 92 2.99 6.49 -11.42
CA GLU A 92 3.62 7.14 -12.57
C GLU A 92 4.77 6.29 -13.14
N ALA A 93 5.59 5.70 -12.27
CA ALA A 93 6.73 4.87 -12.67
C ALA A 93 6.32 3.47 -13.16
N HIS A 94 5.30 2.87 -12.54
CA HIS A 94 4.84 1.50 -12.77
C HIS A 94 3.31 1.42 -12.93
N PRO A 95 2.75 1.92 -14.05
CA PRO A 95 1.29 2.05 -14.22
C PRO A 95 0.49 0.74 -14.18
N THR A 96 1.16 -0.41 -14.32
CA THR A 96 0.53 -1.74 -14.29
C THR A 96 0.51 -2.36 -12.89
N LEU A 97 1.22 -1.78 -11.92
CA LEU A 97 1.32 -2.33 -10.57
C LEU A 97 -0.02 -2.28 -9.83
N GLY A 98 -0.66 -1.11 -9.77
CA GLY A 98 -1.96 -0.94 -9.10
C GLY A 98 -3.04 -1.91 -9.61
N PRO A 99 -3.24 -2.04 -10.93
CA PRO A 99 -4.16 -3.04 -11.50
C PRO A 99 -3.78 -4.49 -11.15
N ALA A 100 -2.50 -4.84 -11.14
CA ALA A 100 -2.06 -6.19 -10.80
C ALA A 100 -2.33 -6.54 -9.32
N VAL A 101 -2.12 -5.58 -8.42
CA VAL A 101 -2.42 -5.74 -6.99
C VAL A 101 -3.92 -5.86 -6.76
N ALA A 102 -4.72 -5.00 -7.38
CA ALA A 102 -6.18 -5.03 -7.23
C ALA A 102 -6.80 -6.32 -7.81
N ALA A 103 -6.30 -6.81 -8.95
CA ALA A 103 -6.70 -8.11 -9.51
C ALA A 103 -6.40 -9.30 -8.59
N SER A 104 -5.49 -9.14 -7.62
CA SER A 104 -5.13 -10.17 -6.64
C SER A 104 -6.03 -10.17 -5.39
N ARG A 105 -6.92 -9.17 -5.25
CA ARG A 105 -7.85 -9.01 -4.12
C ARG A 105 -9.25 -9.56 -4.45
N GLN A 106 -9.32 -10.82 -4.88
CA GLN A 106 -10.57 -11.54 -5.18
C GLN A 106 -11.15 -12.27 -3.98
#